data_AF-A0ABD0N666-F1
#
_entry.id   AF-A0ABD0N666-F1
#
_cell.length_a   1.000
_cell.length_b   1.000
_cell.length_c   1.000
_cell.angle_alpha   90.00
_cell.angle_beta   90.00
_cell.angle_gamma   90.00
#
_symmetry.space_group_name_H-M   'P 1'
#
loop_
_entity.id
_entity.type
_entity.pdbx_description
1 polymer ?
#
loop_
_entity_poly.entity_id
_entity_poly.type
_entity_poly.pdbx_seq_one_letter_code
_entity_poly.pdbx_strand_id
1 'polypeptide(L)' 'RRYIKWLSVVTIAFNYNVWLATARLCFPYHTPVTIPFWIFFDILADLVNIIDITMFQPRLQFVKAGDII' A
#
# COMPACT_ATOMS: atom_id res chain seq x y z
N ARG A 1 -5.26 19.57 -3.72
CA ARG A 1 -3.84 19.36 -4.15
C ARG A 1 -3.03 18.45 -3.23
N ARG A 2 -3.00 18.64 -1.90
CA ARG A 2 -2.25 17.74 -0.98
C ARG A 2 -2.75 16.28 -1.04
N TYR A 3 -4.07 16.10 -1.14
CA TYR A 3 -4.70 14.77 -1.33
C TYR A 3 -4.24 14.02 -2.59
N ILE A 4 -4.09 14.72 -3.73
CA ILE A 4 -3.64 14.07 -4.98
C ILE A 4 -2.19 13.62 -4.85
N LYS A 5 -1.33 14.45 -4.22
CA LYS A 5 0.06 14.06 -3.93
C LYS A 5 0.12 12.82 -3.04
N TRP A 6 -0.73 12.77 -2.01
CA TRP A 6 -0.84 11.62 -1.11
C TRP A 6 -1.30 10.36 -1.87
N LEU A 7 -2.35 10.47 -2.69
CA LEU A 7 -2.84 9.36 -3.52
C LEU A 7 -1.77 8.84 -4.50
N SER A 8 -0.93 9.74 -5.07
CA SER A 8 0.21 9.32 -5.90
C SER A 8 1.25 8.52 -5.12
N VAL A 9 1.54 8.90 -3.88
CA VAL A 9 2.46 8.14 -3.00
C VAL A 9 1.91 6.76 -2.69
N VAL A 10 0.61 6.68 -2.36
CA VAL A 10 -0.08 5.39 -2.13
C VAL A 10 -0.03 4.52 -3.39
N THR A 11 -0.28 5.10 -4.56
CA THR A 11 -0.23 4.37 -5.85
C THR A 11 1.16 3.79 -6.12
N ILE A 12 2.24 4.53 -5.81
CA ILE A 12 3.61 4.06 -5.97
C ILE A 12 3.90 2.90 -5.01
N ALA A 13 3.49 3.01 -3.74
CA ALA A 13 3.63 1.94 -2.76
C ALA A 13 2.87 0.68 -3.16
N PHE A 14 1.67 0.84 -3.72
CA PHE A 14 0.88 -0.29 -4.22
C PHE A 14 1.56 -0.96 -5.42
N ASN A 15 2.09 -0.16 -6.35
CA ASN A 15 2.84 -0.67 -7.51
C ASN A 15 4.07 -1.47 -7.07
N TYR A 16 4.81 -0.96 -6.09
CA TYR A 16 5.96 -1.62 -5.48
C TYR A 16 5.59 -3.00 -4.92
N ASN A 17 4.50 -3.10 -4.15
CA ASN A 17 4.01 -4.38 -3.62
C ASN A 17 3.65 -5.39 -4.71
N VAL A 18 2.94 -4.97 -5.76
CA VAL A 18 2.51 -5.87 -6.85
C VAL A 18 3.71 -6.49 -7.57
N TRP A 19 4.72 -5.69 -7.89
CA TRP A 19 5.91 -6.17 -8.59
C TRP A 19 6.83 -7.01 -7.69
N LEU A 20 7.02 -6.62 -6.44
CA LEU A 20 7.95 -7.34 -5.56
C LEU A 20 7.38 -8.58 -4.92
N ALA A 21 6.07 -8.61 -4.62
CA ALA A 21 5.41 -9.83 -4.17
C ALA A 21 5.45 -10.91 -5.27
N THR A 22 5.20 -10.52 -6.54
CA THR A 22 5.29 -11.45 -7.68
C THR A 22 6.74 -11.89 -7.94
N ALA A 23 7.71 -10.99 -7.87
CA ALA A 23 9.13 -11.34 -7.98
C ALA A 23 9.59 -12.31 -6.87
N ARG A 24 9.12 -12.12 -5.63
CA ARG A 24 9.41 -13.01 -4.49
C ARG A 24 8.84 -14.43 -4.67
N LEU A 25 7.70 -14.54 -5.36
CA LEU A 25 7.07 -15.82 -5.72
C LEU A 25 7.82 -16.54 -6.85
N CYS A 26 8.27 -15.79 -7.86
CA CYS A 26 8.94 -16.37 -9.03
C CYS A 26 10.41 -16.73 -8.78
N PHE A 27 11.10 -16.05 -7.86
CA PHE A 27 12.53 -16.24 -7.66
C PHE A 27 12.91 -16.48 -6.18
N PRO A 28 13.61 -17.59 -5.86
CA PRO A 28 14.03 -17.90 -4.50
C PRO A 28 15.30 -17.12 -4.10
N TYR A 29 15.16 -15.83 -3.76
CA TYR A 29 16.27 -14.96 -3.28
C TYR A 29 16.36 -14.86 -1.75
N HIS A 30 16.14 -15.97 -1.04
CA HIS A 30 16.23 -16.02 0.42
C HIS A 30 17.67 -16.23 0.88
N THR A 31 18.39 -15.14 1.12
CA THR A 31 19.71 -15.13 1.76
C THR A 31 19.56 -14.47 3.13
N PRO A 32 20.26 -14.91 4.20
CA PRO A 32 20.09 -14.34 5.54
C PRO A 32 20.29 -12.82 5.64
N VAL A 33 21.00 -12.23 4.69
CA VAL A 33 21.24 -10.78 4.60
C VAL A 33 20.08 -10.02 3.96
N THR A 34 19.35 -10.63 3.02
CA THR A 34 18.26 -9.96 2.27
C THR A 34 16.93 -9.99 3.03
N ILE A 35 16.71 -11.00 3.88
CA ILE A 35 15.50 -11.16 4.71
C ILE A 35 15.12 -9.89 5.51
N PRO A 36 16.02 -9.24 6.28
CA PRO A 36 15.65 -8.04 7.02
C PRO A 36 15.26 -6.86 6.13
N PHE A 37 15.85 -6.73 4.94
CA PHE A 37 15.45 -5.71 3.97
C PHE A 37 14.03 -5.96 3.44
N TRP A 38 13.70 -7.21 3.11
CA TRP A 38 12.35 -7.57 2.69
C TRP A 38 11.31 -7.26 3.77
N ILE A 39 11.60 -7.61 5.03
CA ILE A 39 10.71 -7.30 6.16
C ILE A 39 10.54 -5.78 6.34
N PHE A 40 11.61 -5.00 6.20
CA PHE A 40 11.53 -3.55 6.27
C PHE A 40 10.59 -2.97 5.19
N PHE A 41 10.72 -3.45 3.96
CA PHE A 41 9.88 -3.01 2.85
C PHE A 41 8.41 -3.46 2.99
N ASP A 42 8.17 -4.68 3.47
CA ASP A 42 6.82 -5.18 3.79
C ASP A 42 6.16 -4.30 4.87
N ILE A 43 6.88 -3.94 5.94
CA ILE A 43 6.36 -3.04 6.99
C ILE A 43 6.08 -1.64 6.45
N LEU A 44 6.95 -1.12 5.58
CA LEU A 44 6.76 0.20 4.98
C LEU A 44 5.51 0.25 4.09
N ALA A 45 5.29 -0.82 3.32
CA ALA A 45 4.09 -1.01 2.52
C ALA A 45 2.81 -1.09 3.37
N ASP A 46 2.84 -1.87 4.46
CA ASP A 46 1.71 -1.99 5.39
C ASP A 46 1.37 -0.65 6.05
N LEU A 47 2.38 0.12 6.46
CA LEU A 47 2.19 1.46 7.00
C LEU A 47 1.48 2.38 5.99
N VAL A 48 1.85 2.36 4.72
CA VAL A 48 1.18 3.17 3.70
C VAL A 48 -0.28 2.75 3.53
N ASN A 49 -0.57 1.45 3.51
CA ASN A 49 -1.95 0.94 3.44
C ASN A 49 -2.77 1.35 4.68
N ILE A 50 -2.20 1.27 5.90
CA ILE A 50 -2.87 1.70 7.13
C ILE A 50 -3.17 3.21 7.09
N ILE A 51 -2.22 4.02 6.63
CA ILE A 51 -2.45 5.47 6.53
C ILE A 51 -3.52 5.76 5.47
N ASP A 52 -3.54 5.02 4.35
CA ASP A 52 -4.57 5.16 3.33
C ASP A 52 -5.97 4.83 3.89
N ILE A 53 -6.11 3.68 4.56
CA ILE A 53 -7.35 3.27 5.23
C ILE A 53 -7.78 4.32 6.26
N THR A 54 -6.88 4.77 7.14
CA THR A 54 -7.23 5.74 8.19
C THR A 54 -7.54 7.14 7.64
N MET A 55 -6.97 7.56 6.52
CA MET A 55 -7.22 8.87 5.91
C MET A 55 -8.43 8.89 4.96
N PHE A 56 -8.68 7.80 4.22
CA PHE A 56 -9.72 7.75 3.17
C PHE A 56 -10.96 6.97 3.57
N GLN A 57 -10.83 5.88 4.33
CA GLN A 57 -11.98 5.08 4.76
C GLN A 57 -13.00 5.86 5.60
N PRO A 58 -12.63 6.82 6.49
CA PRO A 58 -13.64 7.66 7.15
C PRO A 58 -14.27 8.74 6.25
N ARG A 59 -13.77 8.92 5.01
CA ARG A 59 -14.33 9.85 4.02
C ARG A 59 -15.14 9.18 2.92
N LEU A 60 -15.21 7.85 2.89
CA LEU A 60 -16.25 7.15 2.15
C LEU A 60 -17.57 7.32 2.91
N GLN A 61 -18.20 8.48 2.70
CA GLN A 61 -19.64 8.58 2.85
C GLN A 61 -20.25 7.48 1.98
N PHE A 62 -20.98 6.55 2.59
CA PHE A 62 -21.69 5.52 1.87
C PHE A 62 -22.80 6.20 1.10
N VAL A 63 -22.52 6.58 -0.14
CA VAL A 63 -23.54 7.13 -1.03
C VAL A 63 -24.34 5.96 -1.57
N LYS A 64 -25.54 5.74 -1.04
CA LYS A 64 -26.46 4.72 -1.56
C LYS A 64 -27.47 5.44 -2.44
N ALA A 65 -27.46 5.16 -3.75
CA ALA A 65 -28.39 5.75 -4.72
C ALA A 65 -28.38 7.31 -4.80
N GLY A 66 -27.22 7.94 -4.55
CA GLY A 66 -27.07 9.40 -4.67
C GLY A 66 -27.34 10.18 -3.37
N ASP A 67 -27.74 9.49 -2.30
CA ASP A 67 -27.90 10.09 -0.97
C ASP A 67 -26.82 9.59 -0.01
N ILE A 68 -26.35 10.50 0.83
CA ILE A 68 -25.27 10.29 1.79
C ILE A 68 -25.89 9.71 3.07
N ILE A 69 -25.53 8.47 3.44
CA ILE A 69 -25.89 7.89 4.74
C ILE A 69 -24.91 8.37 5.83
#